data_AF-A0A0D0EBN1-F1
#
_entry.id   AF-A0A0D0EBN1-F1
#
_cell.length_a   1.000
_cell.length_b   1.000
_cell.length_c   1.000
_cell.angle_alpha   90.00
_cell.angle_beta   90.00
_cell.angle_gamma   90.00
#
_symmetry.space_group_name_H-M   'P 1'
#
loop_
_entity.id
_entity.type
_entity.pdbx_description
1 polymer ?
#
loop_
_entity_poly.entity_id
_entity_poly.type
_entity_poly.pdbx_seq_one_letter_code
_entity_poly.pdbx_strand_id
1 'polypeptide(L)' 'ASHRPKNALTLAVELGIPSLPQFIANFISEQLHADSNIPHHHLPPFTSHVKIFNSATATFVSPSDPSGIGSM' A
#
# COMPACT_ATOMS: atom_id res chain seq x y z
N ALA A 1 -6.73 -16.72 -6.66
CA ALA A 1 -6.72 -16.26 -5.26
C ALA A 1 -5.96 -14.94 -5.20
N SER A 2 -6.60 -13.85 -4.76
CA SER A 2 -5.94 -12.53 -4.71
C SER A 2 -4.80 -12.56 -3.69
N HIS A 3 -3.56 -12.41 -4.16
CA HIS A 3 -2.34 -12.49 -3.36
C HIS A 3 -2.11 -11.17 -2.60
N ARG A 4 -3.04 -10.79 -1.72
CA ARG A 4 -2.93 -9.54 -0.99
C ARG A 4 -1.75 -9.57 -0.02
N PRO A 5 -0.94 -8.50 0.05
CA PRO A 5 0.17 -8.43 0.97
C PRO A 5 -0.36 -8.40 2.40
N LYS A 6 0.27 -9.21 3.26
CA LYS A 6 -0.19 -9.45 4.65
C LYS A 6 0.65 -8.70 5.68
N ASN A 7 1.79 -8.15 5.29
CA ASN A 7 2.66 -7.38 6.17
C ASN A 7 3.14 -6.10 5.48
N ALA A 8 3.55 -5.12 6.27
CA ALA A 8 3.94 -3.80 5.76
C ALA A 8 5.16 -3.85 4.81
N LEU A 9 6.07 -4.82 4.98
CA LEU A 9 7.23 -4.98 4.10
C LEU A 9 6.82 -5.43 2.69
N THR A 10 5.95 -6.44 2.59
CA THR A 10 5.39 -6.90 1.31
C THR A 10 4.60 -5.81 0.60
N LEU A 11 3.88 -4.99 1.38
CA LEU A 11 3.13 -3.86 0.85
C LEU A 11 4.06 -2.74 0.36
N ALA A 12 5.17 -2.49 1.06
CA ALA A 12 6.19 -1.52 0.66
C ALA A 12 6.80 -1.88 -0.70
N VAL A 13 7.07 -3.16 -0.93
CA VAL A 13 7.57 -3.67 -2.22
C VAL A 13 6.51 -3.53 -3.31
N GLU A 14 5.27 -3.94 -3.06
CA GLU A 14 4.17 -3.88 -4.04
C GLU A 14 3.84 -2.45 -4.46
N LEU A 15 3.86 -1.49 -3.53
CA LEU A 15 3.61 -0.08 -3.82
C LEU A 15 4.84 0.67 -4.36
N GLY A 16 6.03 0.06 -4.31
CA GLY A 16 7.29 0.74 -4.66
C GLY A 16 7.69 1.84 -3.67
N ILE A 17 7.31 1.71 -2.39
CA ILE A 17 7.58 2.69 -1.33
C ILE A 17 8.37 2.02 -0.18
N PRO A 18 9.71 1.93 -0.27
CA PRO A 18 10.52 1.24 0.74
C PRO A 18 10.43 1.85 2.15
N SER A 19 10.14 3.14 2.25
CA SER A 19 10.00 3.88 3.51
C SER A 19 8.63 3.73 4.18
N LEU A 20 7.68 3.02 3.56
CA LEU A 20 6.33 2.82 4.10
C LEU A 20 6.31 2.29 5.54
N PRO A 21 7.12 1.29 5.94
CA PRO A 21 7.18 0.82 7.33
C PRO A 21 7.57 1.91 8.33
N GLN A 22 8.44 2.85 7.93
CA GLN A 22 8.84 3.97 8.77
C GLN A 22 7.70 4.97 8.93
N PHE A 23 6.98 5.27 7.84
CA PHE A 23 5.83 6.17 7.89
C PHE A 23 4.72 5.64 8.77
N ILE A 24 4.44 4.34 8.71
CA ILE A 24 3.46 3.69 9.60
C ILE A 24 3.90 3.81 11.06
N ALA A 25 5.18 3.56 11.37
CA ALA A 25 5.70 3.69 12.73
C ALA A 25 5.59 5.12 13.26
N ASN A 26 5.97 6.12 12.45
CA ASN A 26 5.86 7.53 12.82
C ASN A 26 4.40 7.94 13.05
N PHE A 27 3.50 7.58 12.14
CA PHE A 27 2.07 7.87 12.27
C PHE A 27 1.49 7.30 13.56
N ILE A 28 1.76 6.02 13.87
CA ILE A 28 1.29 5.40 15.11
C ILE A 28 1.88 6.12 16.33
N SER A 29 3.16 6.50 16.29
CA SER A 29 3.81 7.25 17.36
C SER A 29 3.15 8.60 17.61
N GLU A 30 2.85 9.35 16.54
CA GLU A 30 2.16 10.64 16.61
C GLU A 30 0.76 10.50 17.22
N GLN A 31 0.02 9.44 16.86
CA GLN A 31 -1.31 9.18 17.42
C GLN A 31 -1.28 8.77 18.90
N LEU A 32 -0.27 7.98 19.30
CA LEU A 32 -0.17 7.47 20.68
C LEU A 32 0.42 8.49 21.65
N HIS A 33 1.24 9.41 21.17
CA HIS A 33 1.97 10.35 22.02
C HIS A 33 1.85 11.80 21.54
N ALA A 34 0.63 12.20 21.17
CA ALA A 34 0.31 13.52 20.63
C ALA A 34 0.81 14.70 21.49
N ASP A 35 0.89 14.52 22.81
CA ASP A 35 1.34 15.56 23.77
C ASP A 35 2.82 15.43 24.16
N SER A 36 3.52 14.41 23.67
CA SER A 36 4.91 14.17 24.03
C SER A 36 5.84 14.77 22.97
N ASN A 37 6.77 15.64 23.37
CA ASN A 37 7.84 16.15 22.52
C ASN A 37 8.93 15.09 22.25
N ILE A 38 8.57 13.80 22.16
CA ILE A 38 9.55 12.74 21.94
C ILE A 38 10.03 12.83 20.48
N PRO A 39 11.35 13.02 20.25
CA PRO A 39 11.87 13.08 18.89
C PRO A 39 11.63 11.76 18.16
N HIS A 40 10.97 11.82 17.00
CA HIS A 40 10.64 10.65 16.16
C HIS A 40 11.86 9.96 15.51
N HIS A 41 13.08 10.41 15.80
CA HIS A 41 14.29 10.06 15.06
C HIS A 41 14.76 8.60 15.23
N HIS A 42 14.18 7.81 16.13
CA HIS A 42 14.64 6.46 16.46
C HIS A 42 13.54 5.39 16.54
N LEU A 43 12.38 5.59 15.92
CA LEU A 43 11.37 4.53 15.91
C LEU A 43 11.78 3.37 15.00
N PRO A 44 11.69 2.12 15.50
CA PRO A 44 11.90 0.95 14.66
C PRO A 44 10.81 0.88 13.57
N PRO A 45 11.13 0.38 12.37
CA PRO A 45 10.15 0.21 11.30
C PRO A 45 8.99 -0.70 11.72
N PHE A 46 7.79 -0.40 11.24
CA PHE A 46 6.62 -1.25 11.49
C PHE A 46 6.71 -2.56 10.68
N THR A 47 6.84 -3.70 11.38
CA THR A 47 6.99 -5.03 10.76
C THR A 47 5.75 -5.91 10.87
N SER A 48 4.71 -5.43 11.55
CA SER A 48 3.49 -6.20 11.83
C SER A 48 2.56 -6.36 10.62
N HIS A 49 1.51 -7.16 10.81
CA HIS A 49 0.49 -7.41 9.81
C HIS A 49 -0.35 -6.17 9.51
N VAL A 50 -0.73 -6.03 8.24
CA VAL A 50 -1.62 -4.97 7.76
C VAL A 50 -2.83 -5.59 7.08
N LYS A 51 -3.99 -4.97 7.25
CA LYS A 51 -5.22 -5.34 6.54
C LYS A 51 -5.57 -4.22 5.58
N ILE A 52 -5.66 -4.57 4.30
CA ILE A 52 -5.85 -3.59 3.23
C ILE A 52 -7.33 -3.52 2.87
N PHE A 53 -7.85 -2.30 2.86
CA PHE A 53 -9.19 -1.99 2.38
C PHE A 53 -9.05 -1.01 1.22
N ASN A 54 -9.28 -1.49 0.00
CA ASN A 54 -9.25 -0.63 -1.17
C ASN A 54 -10.53 0.22 -1.17
N SER A 55 -10.39 1.54 -1.10
CA SER A 55 -11.52 2.47 -1.16
C SER A 55 -12.14 2.55 -2.56
N ALA A 56 -11.33 2.36 -3.59
CA ALA A 56 -11.78 2.25 -4.99
C ALA A 56 -10.89 1.25 -5.74
N THR A 57 -11.47 0.56 -6.72
CA THR A 57 -10.72 -0.29 -7.67
C THR A 57 -11.01 0.22 -9.07
N ALA A 58 -9.97 0.59 -9.81
CA ALA A 58 -10.09 0.96 -11.22
C ALA A 58 -9.72 -0.25 -12.08
N THR A 59 -10.68 -0.76 -12.85
CA THR A 59 -10.42 -1.78 -13.87
C THR A 59 -10.17 -1.07 -15.19
N PHE A 60 -8.93 -1.09 -15.68
CA PHE A 60 -8.66 -0.66 -17.04
C PHE A 60 -9.06 -1.78 -18.01
N VAL A 61 -10.04 -1.52 -18.85
CA VAL A 61 -10.42 -2.40 -19.96
C VAL A 61 -9.80 -1.82 -21.22
N SER A 62 -8.77 -2.46 -21.74
CA SER A 62 -8.34 -2.20 -23.12
C SER A 62 -9.49 -2.64 -24.04
N PRO A 63 -9.93 -1.79 -24.99
CA PRO A 63 -10.75 -2.30 -26.08
C PRO A 63 -9.98 -3.44 -26.73
N SER A 64 -10.60 -4.61 -26.87
CA SER A 64 -10.13 -5.59 -27.84
C SER A 64 -10.07 -4.86 -29.18
N ASP A 65 -8.94 -4.92 -29.88
CA ASP A 65 -8.86 -4.41 -31.25
C ASP A 65 -10.06 -4.96 -32.03
N PRO A 66 -10.99 -4.11 -32.51
CA PRO A 66 -12.00 -4.58 -33.43
C PRO A 66 -11.27 -4.81 -34.74
N SER A 67 -10.65 -5.99 -34.87
CA SER A 67 -10.28 -6.56 -36.17
C SER A 67 -11.57 -6.83 -36.94
N GLY A 68 -12.18 -5.74 -37.42
CA GLY A 68 -13.13 -5.74 -38.51
C GLY A 68 -12.35 -6.03 -39.77
N ILE A 69 -12.24 -7.30 -40.11
CA ILE A 69 -11.99 -7.72 -41.48
C ILE A 69 -13.10 -8.69 -41.79
N GLY A 70 -14.04 -8.22 -42.62
CA GLY A 70 -15.23 -8.96 -42.98
C GLY A 70 -14.89 -10.31 -43.60
N SER A 71 -15.64 -11.32 -43.20
CA SER A 71 -16.06 -12.33 -44.16
C SER A 71 -17.56 -12.15 -44.36
N MET A 72 -17.94 -12.01 -45.62
CA MET A 72 -19.24 -12.43 -46.13
C MET A 72 -19.64 -13.81 -45.59
#